data_AF-A0A3A9ZCU9-F1
#
_entry.id   AF-A0A3A9ZCU9-F1
#
_cell.length_a   1.000
_cell.length_b   1.000
_cell.length_c   1.000
_cell.angle_alpha   90.00
_cell.angle_beta   90.00
_cell.angle_gamma   90.00
#
_symmetry.space_group_name_H-M   'P 1'
#
loop_
_entity.id
_entity.type
_entity.pdbx_description
1 polymer ?
#
loop_
_entity_poly.entity_id
_entity_poly.type
_entity_poly.pdbx_seq_one_letter_code
_entity_poly.pdbx_strand_id
1 'polypeptide(L)'
;MLSFTAVHTLTACLVDADADAEHLGWGQTPTLLLVHDWPLNPASPRRRKMRSLQFPLHPEDLLTDPAGLPALLHRLADSLRHPATPTPYQRILHTMVARVRATAPDARLLAWAACYDDIHTRDGEPRQVRRVDAVDIDGRLYQLTHLRGEDHPLVLVDDTPDPADIPATHPGLAALLAATVGYTAAGHAGGAS
;
A
#
# COMPACT_ATOMS: atom_id res chain seq x y z
N MET A 1 1.39 -12.40 -12.64
CA MET A 1 2.74 -12.62 -12.12
C MET A 1 3.72 -11.52 -12.52
N LEU A 2 4.26 -10.83 -11.51
CA LEU A 2 5.43 -9.98 -11.52
C LEU A 2 6.67 -10.86 -11.74
N SER A 3 7.66 -10.29 -12.43
CA SER A 3 8.97 -10.92 -12.58
C SER A 3 9.81 -10.74 -11.31
N PHE A 4 10.86 -11.53 -11.15
CA PHE A 4 11.85 -11.36 -10.08
C PHE A 4 12.38 -9.92 -9.99
N THR A 5 12.70 -9.30 -11.14
CA THR A 5 13.13 -7.90 -11.19
C THR A 5 12.07 -6.94 -10.69
N ALA A 6 10.78 -7.19 -11.00
CA ALA A 6 9.69 -6.37 -10.52
C ALA A 6 9.50 -6.51 -9.00
N VAL A 7 9.60 -7.74 -8.45
CA VAL A 7 9.60 -7.99 -7.01
C VAL A 7 10.73 -7.22 -6.32
N HIS A 8 11.96 -7.33 -6.84
CA HIS A 8 13.11 -6.62 -6.27
C HIS A 8 12.97 -5.09 -6.36
N THR A 9 12.43 -4.58 -7.47
CA THR A 9 12.18 -3.13 -7.64
C THR A 9 11.08 -2.64 -6.70
N LEU A 10 10.05 -3.46 -6.45
CA LEU A 10 9.00 -3.15 -5.49
C LEU A 10 9.57 -3.11 -4.07
N THR A 11 10.39 -4.09 -3.69
CA THR A 11 11.10 -4.08 -2.41
C THR A 11 11.94 -2.82 -2.23
N ALA A 12 12.74 -2.45 -3.23
CA ALA A 12 13.53 -1.22 -3.19
C ALA A 12 12.64 0.03 -3.04
N CYS A 13 11.51 0.08 -3.77
CA CYS A 13 10.54 1.17 -3.65
C CYS A 13 9.92 1.28 -2.24
N LEU A 14 9.71 0.15 -1.55
CA LEU A 14 9.21 0.14 -0.18
C LEU A 14 10.28 0.58 0.83
N VAL A 15 11.55 0.20 0.62
CA VAL A 15 12.68 0.68 1.44
C VAL A 15 12.88 2.19 1.27
N ASP A 16 12.79 2.70 0.05
CA ASP A 16 12.85 4.14 -0.21
C ASP A 16 11.69 4.87 0.51
N ALA A 17 10.47 4.30 0.47
CA ALA A 17 9.32 4.86 1.18
C ALA A 17 9.48 4.84 2.71
N ASP A 18 10.12 3.82 3.26
CA ASP A 18 10.49 3.76 4.68
C ASP A 18 11.51 4.85 5.05
N ALA A 19 12.53 5.06 4.22
CA ALA A 19 13.52 6.13 4.42
C ALA A 19 12.89 7.53 4.32
N ASP A 20 11.95 7.73 3.40
CA ASP A 20 11.16 8.96 3.30
C ASP A 20 10.26 9.15 4.53
N ALA A 21 9.68 8.06 5.05
CA ALA A 21 8.84 8.09 6.25
C ALA A 21 9.59 8.59 7.50
N GLU A 22 10.90 8.35 7.59
CA GLU A 22 11.75 8.91 8.66
C GLU A 22 11.84 10.44 8.52
N HIS A 23 12.19 10.92 7.33
CA HIS A 23 12.36 12.34 7.07
C HIS A 23 11.05 13.13 7.18
N LEU A 24 9.93 12.50 6.83
CA LEU A 24 8.62 13.16 6.71
C LEU A 24 7.67 12.84 7.88
N GLY A 25 8.13 12.04 8.85
CA GLY A 25 7.39 11.74 10.08
C GLY A 25 6.18 10.80 9.90
N TRP A 26 6.08 10.07 8.79
CA TRP A 26 4.90 9.23 8.47
C TRP A 26 4.67 8.06 9.44
N GLY A 27 5.63 7.70 10.28
CA GLY A 27 5.40 6.71 11.34
C GLY A 27 4.39 7.18 12.40
N GLN A 28 4.37 8.50 12.69
CA GLN A 28 3.45 9.07 13.69
C GLN A 28 2.00 9.13 13.22
N THR A 29 1.78 9.06 11.91
CA THR A 29 0.46 9.14 11.29
C THR A 29 0.41 8.10 10.18
N PRO A 30 -0.26 6.95 10.41
CA PRO A 30 -0.26 5.85 9.46
C PRO A 30 -0.55 6.32 8.04
N THR A 31 0.27 5.89 7.09
CA THR A 31 0.26 6.39 5.72
C THR A 31 0.08 5.23 4.75
N LEU A 32 -0.89 5.35 3.86
CA LEU A 32 -1.09 4.40 2.77
C LEU A 32 -0.24 4.77 1.57
N LEU A 33 0.27 3.75 0.88
CA LEU A 33 1.07 3.87 -0.32
C LEU A 33 0.38 3.08 -1.44
N LEU A 34 0.07 3.76 -2.54
CA LEU A 34 -0.34 3.11 -3.78
C LEU A 34 0.87 2.99 -4.70
N VAL A 35 1.40 1.78 -4.85
CA VAL A 35 2.55 1.52 -5.71
C VAL A 35 2.08 1.21 -7.12
N HIS A 36 2.64 1.93 -8.07
CA HIS A 36 2.37 1.76 -9.49
C HIS A 36 3.67 1.87 -10.29
N ASP A 37 3.69 1.32 -11.50
CA ASP A 37 4.77 1.58 -12.43
C ASP A 37 4.33 2.46 -13.60
N TRP A 38 5.34 3.01 -14.27
CA TRP A 38 5.19 3.88 -15.41
C TRP A 38 6.23 3.56 -16.48
N PRO A 39 5.87 3.49 -17.79
CA PRO A 39 6.84 3.34 -18.87
C PRO A 39 7.67 4.62 -19.04
N LEU A 40 8.96 4.58 -18.71
CA LEU A 40 9.88 5.74 -18.78
C LEU A 40 9.98 6.34 -20.19
N ASN A 41 9.68 5.56 -21.23
CA ASN A 41 9.57 6.02 -22.61
C ASN A 41 8.36 5.31 -23.27
N PRO A 42 7.38 6.04 -23.83
CA PRO A 42 6.24 5.45 -24.55
C PRO A 42 6.68 4.57 -25.74
N ALA A 43 7.83 4.88 -26.35
CA ALA A 43 8.41 4.10 -27.45
C ALA A 43 9.23 2.88 -26.98
N SER A 44 9.48 2.74 -25.67
CA SER A 44 10.21 1.60 -25.09
C SER A 44 9.56 1.14 -23.78
N PRO A 45 8.47 0.35 -23.87
CA PRO A 45 7.70 -0.09 -22.70
C PRO A 45 8.48 -1.01 -21.74
N ARG A 46 9.69 -1.43 -22.11
CA ARG A 46 10.56 -2.31 -21.30
C ARG A 46 11.24 -1.60 -20.13
N ARG A 47 11.42 -0.28 -20.19
CA ARG A 47 11.98 0.49 -19.07
C ARG A 47 10.84 1.10 -18.27
N ARG A 48 10.51 0.49 -17.13
CA ARG A 48 9.46 0.97 -16.22
C ARG A 48 10.08 1.49 -14.93
N LYS A 49 9.53 2.56 -14.37
CA LYS A 49 9.90 3.07 -13.04
C LYS A 49 8.73 2.86 -12.09
N MET A 50 8.99 2.20 -10.97
CA MET A 50 8.03 2.10 -9.87
C MET A 50 8.04 3.37 -9.03
N ARG A 51 6.86 3.78 -8.58
CA ARG A 51 6.62 4.93 -7.72
C ARG A 51 5.46 4.63 -6.78
N SER A 52 5.45 5.29 -5.63
CA SER A 52 4.32 5.29 -4.70
C SER A 52 3.63 6.65 -4.68
N LEU A 53 2.29 6.66 -4.65
CA LEU A 53 1.52 7.80 -4.18
C LEU A 53 1.23 7.62 -2.70
N GLN A 54 1.56 8.63 -1.89
CA GLN A 54 1.37 8.60 -0.45
C GLN A 54 0.04 9.22 -0.05
N PHE A 55 -0.53 8.69 1.02
CA PHE A 55 -1.77 9.18 1.57
C PHE A 55 -1.81 9.01 3.10
N PRO A 56 -1.51 10.08 3.86
CA PRO A 56 -1.61 10.07 5.32
C PRO A 56 -3.06 9.86 5.77
N LEU A 57 -3.26 8.96 6.72
CA LEU A 57 -4.55 8.70 7.37
C LEU A 57 -4.66 9.60 8.61
N HIS A 58 -5.82 10.23 8.84
CA HIS A 58 -5.99 11.05 10.03
C HIS A 58 -6.02 10.17 11.30
N PRO A 59 -5.27 10.54 12.35
CA PRO A 59 -5.21 9.77 13.60
C PRO A 59 -6.57 9.55 14.26
N GLU A 60 -7.50 10.50 14.12
CA GLU A 60 -8.85 10.41 14.68
C GLU A 60 -9.65 9.22 14.12
N ASP A 61 -9.40 8.81 12.88
CA ASP A 61 -10.07 7.66 12.26
C ASP A 61 -9.57 6.31 12.78
N LEU A 62 -8.40 6.32 13.43
CA LEU A 62 -7.83 5.16 14.11
C LEU A 62 -8.25 5.12 15.58
N LEU A 63 -8.43 6.27 16.22
CA LEU A 63 -8.89 6.38 17.61
C LEU A 63 -10.38 6.06 17.76
N THR A 64 -11.16 6.22 16.70
CA THR A 64 -12.60 5.97 16.69
C THR A 64 -12.98 4.50 16.55
N ASP A 65 -12.04 3.64 16.12
CA ASP A 65 -12.26 2.20 15.97
C ASP A 65 -11.26 1.40 16.82
N PRO A 66 -11.73 0.63 17.82
CA PRO A 66 -10.84 -0.19 18.65
C PRO A 66 -10.10 -1.28 17.85
N ALA A 67 -10.58 -1.65 16.66
CA ALA A 67 -9.88 -2.55 15.75
C ALA A 67 -8.83 -1.84 14.87
N GLY A 68 -8.70 -0.52 15.00
CA GLY A 68 -7.59 0.29 14.48
C GLY A 68 -7.41 0.25 12.97
N LEU A 69 -6.13 0.27 12.54
CA LEU A 69 -5.74 0.31 11.13
C LEU A 69 -6.30 -0.87 10.31
N PRO A 70 -6.24 -2.14 10.76
CA PRO A 70 -6.85 -3.27 10.04
C PRO A 70 -8.31 -3.04 9.62
N ALA A 71 -9.15 -2.58 10.56
CA ALA A 71 -10.56 -2.33 10.26
C ALA A 71 -10.75 -1.13 9.31
N LEU A 72 -9.96 -0.07 9.48
CA LEU A 72 -9.98 1.08 8.57
C LEU A 72 -9.66 0.67 7.12
N LEU A 73 -8.65 -0.18 6.91
CA LEU A 73 -8.30 -0.70 5.58
C LEU A 73 -9.49 -1.43 4.93
N HIS A 74 -10.22 -2.25 5.68
CA HIS A 74 -11.44 -2.91 5.19
C HIS A 74 -12.54 -1.91 4.81
N ARG A 75 -12.80 -0.90 5.65
CA ARG A 75 -13.79 0.15 5.32
C ARG A 75 -13.42 0.93 4.06
N LEU A 76 -12.14 1.22 3.87
CA LEU A 76 -11.63 1.88 2.67
C LEU A 76 -11.82 1.00 1.43
N ALA A 77 -11.56 -0.31 1.53
CA ALA A 77 -11.83 -1.27 0.46
C ALA A 77 -13.32 -1.36 0.11
N ASP A 78 -14.20 -1.41 1.12
CA ASP A 78 -15.65 -1.44 0.90
C ASP A 78 -16.17 -0.16 0.28
N SER A 79 -15.63 1.00 0.66
CA SER A 79 -15.98 2.30 0.08
C SER A 79 -15.61 2.41 -1.41
N LEU A 80 -14.54 1.71 -1.84
CA LEU A 80 -14.16 1.61 -3.24
C LEU A 80 -15.09 0.66 -4.03
N ARG A 81 -15.56 -0.42 -3.42
CA ARG A 81 -16.50 -1.38 -4.05
C ARG A 81 -17.91 -0.83 -4.16
N HIS A 82 -18.39 -0.19 -3.10
CA HIS A 82 -19.75 0.30 -2.96
C HIS A 82 -19.68 1.80 -2.66
N PRO A 83 -19.68 2.65 -3.70
CA PRO A 83 -19.65 4.08 -3.51
C PRO A 83 -21.02 4.58 -2.99
N ALA A 84 -21.32 4.29 -1.73
CA ALA A 84 -22.34 5.01 -0.96
C ALA A 84 -21.77 6.36 -0.50
N THR A 85 -22.48 7.05 0.41
CA THR A 85 -22.24 8.43 0.85
C THR A 85 -20.76 8.86 0.84
N PRO A 86 -20.40 9.94 0.10
CA PRO A 86 -19.01 10.32 -0.14
C PRO A 86 -18.27 10.65 1.17
N THR A 87 -17.34 9.79 1.56
CA THR A 87 -16.40 10.09 2.64
C THR A 87 -15.20 10.90 2.11
N PRO A 88 -14.50 11.68 2.96
CA PRO A 88 -13.25 12.34 2.57
C PRO A 88 -12.22 11.35 1.98
N TYR A 89 -12.08 10.18 2.60
CA TYR A 89 -11.21 9.11 2.12
C TYR A 89 -11.57 8.57 0.75
N GLN A 90 -12.87 8.39 0.48
CA GLN A 90 -13.32 7.90 -0.81
C GLN A 90 -12.95 8.88 -1.93
N ARG A 91 -13.11 10.19 -1.71
CA ARG A 91 -12.68 11.20 -2.70
C ARG A 91 -11.18 11.15 -2.95
N ILE A 92 -10.38 10.92 -1.91
CA ILE A 92 -8.92 10.91 -2.04
C ILE A 92 -8.45 9.63 -2.73
N LEU A 93 -8.95 8.45 -2.33
CA LEU A 93 -8.67 7.18 -3.01
C LEU A 93 -9.10 7.24 -4.47
N HIS A 94 -10.29 7.77 -4.76
CA HIS A 94 -10.74 8.00 -6.13
C HIS A 94 -9.78 8.91 -6.90
N THR A 95 -9.36 10.02 -6.29
CA THR A 95 -8.40 10.96 -6.91
C THR A 95 -7.04 10.31 -7.15
N MET A 96 -6.54 9.48 -6.24
CA MET A 96 -5.28 8.76 -6.43
C MET A 96 -5.38 7.79 -7.60
N VAL A 97 -6.43 6.96 -7.63
CA VAL A 97 -6.64 5.99 -8.71
C VAL A 97 -6.86 6.71 -10.04
N ALA A 98 -7.65 7.79 -10.05
CA ALA A 98 -7.86 8.62 -11.23
C ALA A 98 -6.56 9.29 -11.69
N ARG A 99 -5.71 9.75 -10.78
CA ARG A 99 -4.42 10.37 -11.09
C ARG A 99 -3.45 9.38 -11.71
N VAL A 100 -3.36 8.16 -11.17
CA VAL A 100 -2.55 7.09 -11.78
C VAL A 100 -2.98 6.86 -13.24
N ARG A 101 -4.30 6.84 -13.50
CA ARG A 101 -4.85 6.66 -14.85
C ARG A 101 -4.66 7.86 -15.78
N ALA A 102 -4.93 9.06 -15.28
CA ALA A 102 -4.89 10.29 -16.08
C ALA A 102 -3.46 10.62 -16.51
N THR A 103 -2.47 10.22 -15.71
CA THR A 103 -1.08 10.48 -16.03
C THR A 103 -0.67 9.59 -17.22
N ALA A 104 -0.97 8.28 -17.25
CA ALA A 104 -0.80 7.43 -18.45
C ALA A 104 -1.82 6.30 -18.54
N PRO A 105 -2.31 5.99 -19.75
CA PRO A 105 -3.18 4.84 -19.97
C PRO A 105 -2.50 3.49 -19.65
N ASP A 106 -1.15 3.45 -19.64
CA ASP A 106 -0.35 2.24 -19.37
C ASP A 106 0.19 2.14 -17.94
N ALA A 107 -0.20 3.05 -17.04
CA ALA A 107 0.21 2.97 -15.64
C ALA A 107 -0.41 1.73 -14.99
N ARG A 108 0.44 0.81 -14.51
CA ARG A 108 -0.03 -0.43 -13.88
C ARG A 108 0.03 -0.28 -12.38
N LEU A 109 -1.10 -0.52 -11.73
CA LEU A 109 -1.14 -0.68 -10.28
C LEU A 109 -0.45 -1.99 -9.91
N LEU A 110 0.45 -1.93 -8.93
CA LEU A 110 1.31 -3.07 -8.55
C LEU A 110 1.06 -3.55 -7.14
N ALA A 111 0.87 -2.65 -6.18
CA ALA A 111 0.70 -3.01 -4.77
C ALA A 111 -0.01 -1.90 -3.99
N TRP A 112 -0.60 -2.28 -2.86
CA TRP A 112 -0.92 -1.37 -1.77
C TRP A 112 0.00 -1.66 -0.58
N ALA A 113 0.43 -0.61 0.12
CA ALA A 113 1.16 -0.74 1.36
C ALA A 113 0.63 0.21 2.45
N ALA A 114 0.90 -0.11 3.70
CA ALA A 114 0.65 0.73 4.87
C ALA A 114 1.94 0.89 5.66
N CYS A 115 2.34 2.14 5.90
CA CYS A 115 3.46 2.53 6.76
C CYS A 115 2.91 3.05 8.09
N TYR A 116 3.34 2.51 9.23
CA TYR A 116 2.83 2.86 10.56
C TYR A 116 3.83 2.53 11.66
N ASP A 117 3.71 3.18 12.82
CA ASP A 117 4.45 2.79 14.02
C ASP A 117 3.76 1.62 14.73
N ASP A 118 4.57 0.69 15.25
CA ASP A 118 4.14 -0.51 15.99
C ASP A 118 5.10 -0.80 17.16
N ILE A 119 4.72 -1.74 18.03
CA ILE A 119 5.57 -2.24 19.11
C ILE A 119 5.94 -3.69 18.80
N HIS A 120 7.23 -3.94 18.62
CA HIS A 120 7.78 -5.28 18.44
C HIS A 120 8.50 -5.73 19.71
N THR A 121 8.21 -6.95 20.19
CA THR A 121 8.95 -7.53 21.31
C THR A 121 10.22 -8.19 20.81
N ARG A 122 11.37 -7.66 21.24
CA ARG A 122 12.70 -8.23 20.94
C ARG A 122 13.39 -8.54 22.26
N ASP A 123 13.83 -9.79 22.41
CA ASP A 123 14.47 -10.29 23.64
C ASP A 123 13.62 -10.08 24.91
N GLY A 124 12.29 -10.15 24.76
CA GLY A 124 11.33 -9.93 25.86
C GLY A 124 10.99 -8.47 26.15
N GLU A 125 11.68 -7.51 25.52
CA GLU A 125 11.47 -6.09 25.73
C GLU A 125 10.66 -5.44 24.60
N PRO A 126 9.65 -4.61 24.90
CA PRO A 126 8.91 -3.87 23.89
C PRO A 126 9.80 -2.78 23.27
N ARG A 127 9.88 -2.77 21.94
CA ARG A 127 10.61 -1.76 21.18
C ARG A 127 9.69 -1.13 20.13
N GLN A 128 9.80 0.18 19.99
CA GLN A 128 9.13 0.88 18.91
C GLN A 128 9.79 0.54 17.58
N VAL A 129 8.97 0.17 16.61
CA VAL A 129 9.37 -0.10 15.24
C VAL A 129 8.49 0.73 14.31
N ARG A 130 9.03 1.09 13.15
CA ARG A 130 8.22 1.44 12.00
C ARG A 130 8.01 0.19 11.16
N ARG A 131 6.78 -0.05 10.72
CA ARG A 131 6.42 -1.15 9.85
C ARG A 131 5.91 -0.65 8.51
N VAL A 132 6.28 -1.36 7.45
CA VAL A 132 5.63 -1.25 6.14
C VAL A 132 5.14 -2.63 5.74
N ASP A 133 3.83 -2.83 5.76
CA ASP A 133 3.21 -4.03 5.21
C ASP A 133 2.68 -3.72 3.81
N ALA A 134 2.91 -4.60 2.84
CA ALA A 134 2.40 -4.44 1.48
C ALA A 134 1.88 -5.76 0.90
N VAL A 135 0.92 -5.64 -0.02
CA VAL A 135 0.40 -6.75 -0.83
C VAL A 135 0.47 -6.37 -2.30
N ASP A 136 1.10 -7.22 -3.11
CA ASP A 136 1.16 -7.04 -4.57
C ASP A 136 -0.01 -7.71 -5.30
N ILE A 137 -0.16 -7.41 -6.59
CA ILE A 137 -1.18 -7.97 -7.50
C ILE A 137 -1.12 -9.50 -7.68
N ASP A 138 -0.05 -10.18 -7.26
CA ASP A 138 0.01 -11.63 -7.24
C ASP A 138 -0.31 -12.23 -5.86
N GLY A 139 -0.55 -11.39 -4.86
CA GLY A 139 -0.88 -11.80 -3.50
C GLY A 139 0.35 -12.02 -2.60
N ARG A 140 1.53 -11.56 -2.99
CA ARG A 140 2.73 -11.65 -2.14
C ARG A 140 2.64 -10.67 -0.98
N LEU A 141 3.07 -11.11 0.20
CA LEU A 141 3.25 -10.26 1.37
C LEU A 141 4.68 -9.68 1.37
N TYR A 142 4.77 -8.38 1.58
CA TYR A 142 6.02 -7.69 1.92
C TYR A 142 5.88 -7.12 3.32
N GLN A 143 6.87 -7.35 4.16
CA GLN A 143 6.92 -6.76 5.49
C GLN A 143 8.31 -6.17 5.73
N LEU A 144 8.37 -4.87 5.93
CA LEU A 144 9.55 -4.18 6.42
C LEU A 144 9.34 -3.87 7.90
N THR A 145 10.33 -4.18 8.72
CA THR A 145 10.36 -3.81 10.14
C THR A 145 11.64 -3.04 10.40
N HIS A 146 11.51 -1.76 10.72
CA HIS A 146 12.62 -0.88 11.03
C HIS A 146 12.61 -0.55 12.52
N LEU A 147 13.57 -1.07 13.27
CA LEU A 147 13.77 -0.69 14.67
C LEU A 147 14.28 0.75 14.75
N ARG A 148 13.70 1.57 15.63
CA ARG A 148 14.15 2.95 15.80
C ARG A 148 15.62 2.96 16.26
N GLY A 149 16.47 3.64 15.49
CA GLY A 149 17.91 3.76 15.75
C GLY A 149 18.78 2.71 15.06
N GLU A 150 18.21 1.78 14.28
CA GLU A 150 18.97 0.97 13.33
C GLU A 150 19.14 1.70 11.99
N ASP A 151 20.15 1.33 11.21
CA ASP A 151 20.45 1.96 9.92
C ASP A 151 19.61 1.39 8.77
N HIS A 152 19.14 0.14 8.92
CA HIS A 152 18.50 -0.62 7.86
C HIS A 152 17.29 -1.41 8.36
N PRO A 153 16.16 -1.41 7.62
CA PRO A 153 15.02 -2.24 7.95
C PRO A 153 15.30 -3.71 7.64
N LEU A 154 14.71 -4.60 8.44
CA LEU A 154 14.56 -6.00 8.10
C LEU A 154 13.44 -6.15 7.08
N VAL A 155 13.69 -6.89 6.01
CA VAL A 155 12.72 -7.08 4.91
C VAL A 155 12.38 -8.57 4.77
N LEU A 156 11.09 -8.88 4.86
CA LEU A 156 10.51 -10.18 4.53
C LEU A 156 9.67 -10.05 3.26
N VAL A 157 9.83 -10.99 2.34
CA VAL A 157 8.95 -11.17 1.17
C VAL A 157 8.49 -12.62 1.19
N ASP A 158 7.17 -12.82 1.29
CA ASP A 158 6.56 -14.14 1.30
C ASP A 158 5.63 -14.30 0.09
N ASP A 159 5.96 -15.29 -0.75
CA ASP A 159 5.20 -15.64 -1.94
C ASP A 159 3.92 -16.44 -1.61
N THR A 160 3.88 -17.07 -0.44
CA THR A 160 2.80 -17.97 0.01
C THR A 160 2.50 -17.74 1.49
N PRO A 161 2.02 -16.53 1.87
CA PRO A 161 1.80 -16.20 3.27
C PRO A 161 0.81 -17.15 3.94
N ASP A 162 1.22 -17.74 5.07
CA ASP A 162 0.33 -18.56 5.90
C ASP A 162 -0.74 -17.65 6.55
N PRO A 163 -2.04 -17.88 6.32
CA PRO A 163 -3.11 -17.09 6.95
C PRO A 163 -3.05 -17.02 8.48
N ALA A 164 -2.36 -17.97 9.14
CA ALA A 164 -2.15 -17.96 10.59
C ALA A 164 -0.97 -17.08 11.05
N ASP A 165 -0.08 -16.66 10.14
CA ASP A 165 1.17 -15.93 10.43
C ASP A 165 1.34 -14.66 9.56
N ILE A 166 0.23 -14.04 9.17
CA ILE A 166 0.21 -12.76 8.45
C ILE A 166 -0.06 -11.59 9.40
N PRO A 167 0.48 -10.39 9.09
CA PRO A 167 0.12 -9.20 9.86
C PRO A 167 -1.38 -8.89 9.71
N ALA A 168 -1.98 -8.34 10.77
CA ALA A 168 -3.41 -8.01 10.80
C ALA A 168 -3.85 -7.01 9.71
N THR A 169 -2.91 -6.22 9.17
CA THR A 169 -3.12 -5.29 8.06
C THR A 169 -3.30 -6.00 6.71
N HIS A 170 -2.76 -7.22 6.55
CA HIS A 170 -2.72 -7.94 5.27
C HIS A 170 -4.11 -8.17 4.65
N PRO A 171 -5.13 -8.70 5.38
CA PRO A 171 -6.46 -8.89 4.78
C PRO A 171 -7.10 -7.59 4.28
N GLY A 172 -6.88 -6.48 5.00
CA GLY A 172 -7.37 -5.15 4.61
C GLY A 172 -6.66 -4.61 3.37
N LEU A 173 -5.34 -4.76 3.28
CA LEU A 173 -4.54 -4.39 2.10
C LEU A 173 -4.92 -5.22 0.87
N ALA A 174 -5.11 -6.53 1.03
CA ALA A 174 -5.58 -7.41 -0.03
C ALA A 174 -6.98 -7.01 -0.51
N ALA A 175 -7.88 -6.66 0.42
CA ALA A 175 -9.22 -6.18 0.08
C ALA A 175 -9.18 -4.84 -0.69
N LEU A 176 -8.31 -3.91 -0.29
CA LEU A 176 -8.10 -2.63 -0.97
C LEU A 176 -7.58 -2.81 -2.40
N LEU A 177 -6.61 -3.71 -2.56
CA LEU A 177 -6.05 -4.06 -3.86
C LEU A 177 -7.12 -4.66 -4.77
N ALA A 178 -7.88 -5.64 -4.30
CA ALA A 178 -8.97 -6.24 -5.05
C ALA A 178 -10.05 -5.21 -5.43
N ALA A 179 -10.43 -4.32 -4.51
CA ALA A 179 -11.38 -3.25 -4.78
C ALA A 179 -10.85 -2.27 -5.85
N THR A 180 -9.57 -1.93 -5.79
CA THR A 180 -8.96 -1.02 -6.77
C THR A 180 -8.87 -1.65 -8.15
N VAL A 181 -8.54 -2.95 -8.24
CA VAL A 181 -8.55 -3.70 -9.52
C VAL A 181 -9.98 -3.81 -10.06
N GLY A 182 -10.98 -4.14 -9.23
CA GLY A 182 -12.40 -4.14 -9.64
C GLY A 182 -12.87 -2.77 -10.15
N TYR A 183 -12.43 -1.69 -9.50
CA TYR A 183 -12.68 -0.32 -9.93
C TYR A 183 -12.05 0.02 -11.31
N THR A 184 -10.97 -0.67 -11.71
CA THR A 184 -10.39 -0.54 -13.06
C THR A 184 -11.21 -1.18 -14.16
N ALA A 185 -11.87 -2.31 -13.88
CA ALA A 185 -12.74 -2.97 -14.85
C ALA A 185 -14.03 -2.17 -15.12
N ALA A 186 -14.68 -1.62 -14.09
CA ALA A 186 -15.95 -0.92 -14.23
C ALA A 186 -15.84 0.43 -14.97
N GLY A 187 -14.74 1.16 -14.77
CA GLY A 187 -14.51 2.47 -15.43
C GLY A 187 -14.28 2.41 -16.94
N HIS A 188 -13.97 1.23 -17.51
CA HIS A 188 -13.88 1.03 -18.96
C HIS A 188 -15.23 0.72 -19.62
N ALA A 189 -16.21 0.21 -18.87
CA ALA A 189 -17.52 -0.16 -19.41
C ALA A 189 -18.48 1.04 -19.58
N GLY A 190 -18.20 2.19 -18.96
CA GLY A 190 -19.03 3.39 -19.02
C GLY A 190 -18.74 4.36 -20.18
N GLY A 191 -17.83 4.01 -21.10
CA GLY A 191 -17.41 4.87 -22.21
C GLY A 191 -18.07 4.58 -23.57
N ALA A 192 -19.04 3.66 -23.63
CA ALA A 192 -19.78 3.34 -24.83
C ALA A 192 -21.28 3.49 -24.58
N SER A 193 -21.78 4.72 -24.66
CA SER A 193 -23.19 5.04 -24.86
C SER A 193 -23.30 6.37 -25.59
#